data_AF-A0A8J2PNA0-F1
#
_entry.id   AF-A0A8J2PNA0-F1
#
_cell.length_a   1.000
_cell.length_b   1.000
_cell.length_c   1.000
_cell.angle_alpha   90.00
_cell.angle_beta   90.00
_cell.angle_gamma   90.00
#
_symmetry.space_group_name_H-M   'P 1'
#
loop_
_entity.id
_entity.type
_entity.pdbx_description
1 polymer ?
#
loop_
_entity_poly.entity_id
_entity_poly.type
_entity_poly.pdbx_seq_one_letter_code
_entity_poly.pdbx_strand_id
1 'polypeptide(L)'
;MVLVSIFPLLIILDIVLGQQKKADSILVNPQVSTGNDKEPPMALYAKAYSYMIRSKAFKNYTMEDSISFINQLYHWKAPQELQEKFPYYHAGYDQYDRPVWIGEAGKFDLPGQIRKGPETAHNVTQYLFQAVLRMGESLQAKDTPTKEVREIFGILDWEGFQFTQSLHIPTVNFALNLLHTYHDFLDLGLGHAVMINMNQVTKGLFERIQPALGDSFQKIEFFKSDKAEWMAALQKLLPSNAIPPWYGGSSDFK
;
A
#
# COMPACT_ATOMS: atom_id res chain seq x y z
N MET A 1 12.08 11.45 -22.85
CA MET A 1 11.40 11.79 -21.59
C MET A 1 11.25 10.50 -20.80
N VAL A 2 12.13 10.26 -19.83
CA VAL A 2 12.29 8.95 -19.17
C VAL A 2 11.37 8.88 -17.95
N LEU A 3 10.32 8.05 -18.02
CA LEU A 3 9.38 7.77 -16.92
C LEU A 3 10.09 6.94 -15.83
N VAL A 4 10.12 7.48 -14.62
CA VAL A 4 10.97 6.99 -13.51
C VAL A 4 10.10 6.22 -12.50
N SER A 5 10.29 4.90 -12.40
CA SER A 5 10.30 4.08 -11.16
C SER A 5 9.18 4.25 -10.11
N ILE A 6 7.95 3.84 -10.40
CA ILE A 6 6.78 4.26 -9.61
C ILE A 6 6.41 3.31 -8.45
N PHE A 7 7.02 2.14 -8.25
CA PHE A 7 6.35 1.12 -7.40
C PHE A 7 6.32 1.38 -5.88
N PRO A 8 7.42 1.68 -5.17
CA PRO A 8 7.30 2.03 -3.74
C PRO A 8 7.05 3.54 -3.54
N LEU A 9 7.14 4.25 -4.66
CA LEU A 9 6.53 5.52 -4.93
C LEU A 9 4.99 5.45 -4.91
N LEU A 10 4.34 4.28 -5.02
CA LEU A 10 2.88 4.14 -5.04
C LEU A 10 2.24 4.41 -3.69
N ILE A 11 2.83 3.91 -2.60
CA ILE A 11 2.34 4.25 -1.26
C ILE A 11 2.45 5.77 -1.09
N ILE A 12 3.60 6.35 -1.46
CA ILE A 12 3.88 7.79 -1.42
C ILE A 12 3.01 8.64 -2.38
N LEU A 13 2.63 8.12 -3.55
CA LEU A 13 1.80 8.82 -4.53
C LEU A 13 0.29 8.75 -4.18
N ASP A 14 -0.15 7.73 -3.45
CA ASP A 14 -1.55 7.56 -3.01
C ASP A 14 -1.97 8.72 -2.08
N ILE A 15 -0.99 9.14 -1.29
CA ILE A 15 -1.01 10.24 -0.32
C ILE A 15 -1.03 11.62 -1.02
N VAL A 16 -0.82 11.63 -2.32
CA VAL A 16 -0.42 12.82 -3.08
C VAL A 16 -1.39 13.15 -4.20
N LEU A 17 -2.00 12.13 -4.82
CA LEU A 17 -2.93 12.34 -5.92
C LEU A 17 -4.29 12.93 -5.52
N GLY A 18 -4.49 13.31 -4.25
CA GLY A 18 -5.62 14.13 -3.78
C GLY A 18 -5.76 15.52 -4.43
N GLN A 19 -4.99 15.84 -5.48
CA GLN A 19 -4.96 17.15 -6.15
C GLN A 19 -5.12 17.12 -7.69
N GLN A 20 -5.22 15.98 -8.39
CA GLN A 20 -5.29 15.97 -9.87
C GLN A 20 -6.30 14.96 -10.45
N LYS A 21 -7.26 15.45 -11.25
CA LYS A 21 -8.31 14.67 -11.92
C LYS A 21 -7.89 14.07 -13.27
N LYS A 22 -8.43 12.86 -13.51
CA LYS A 22 -8.68 12.11 -14.77
C LYS A 22 -7.53 11.24 -15.33
N ALA A 23 -7.76 9.93 -15.32
CA ALA A 23 -7.41 9.02 -16.40
C ALA A 23 -8.43 7.86 -16.47
N ASP A 24 -8.70 7.35 -17.67
CA ASP A 24 -9.64 6.26 -17.94
C ASP A 24 -9.00 4.89 -17.68
N SER A 25 -9.66 4.05 -16.89
CA SER A 25 -9.20 2.72 -16.48
C SER A 25 -9.80 1.60 -17.35
N ILE A 26 -8.96 0.68 -17.85
CA ILE A 26 -9.37 -0.62 -18.38
C ILE A 26 -9.42 -1.59 -17.19
N LEU A 27 -10.61 -2.13 -16.85
CA LEU A 27 -10.75 -3.19 -15.84
C LEU A 27 -11.16 -4.52 -16.47
N VAL A 28 -10.57 -5.58 -15.93
CA VAL A 28 -10.88 -6.99 -16.23
C VAL A 28 -11.88 -7.49 -15.19
N ASN A 29 -12.90 -8.19 -15.67
CA ASN A 29 -14.07 -8.67 -14.94
C ASN A 29 -13.70 -9.85 -14.01
N PRO A 30 -13.83 -9.74 -12.67
CA PRO A 30 -13.57 -10.86 -11.78
C PRO A 30 -14.84 -11.69 -11.55
N GLN A 31 -14.72 -12.99 -11.71
CA GLN A 31 -15.74 -13.98 -11.33
C GLN A 31 -15.14 -14.93 -10.27
N VAL A 32 -15.98 -15.34 -9.31
CA VAL A 32 -16.00 -16.63 -8.58
C VAL A 32 -15.47 -16.72 -7.11
N SER A 33 -16.36 -17.27 -6.27
CA SER A 33 -16.27 -18.15 -5.06
C SER A 33 -15.63 -17.67 -3.75
N THR A 34 -16.46 -17.67 -2.69
CA THR A 34 -16.16 -17.34 -1.28
C THR A 34 -15.96 -18.59 -0.39
N GLY A 35 -15.08 -18.51 0.62
CA GLY A 35 -15.01 -19.49 1.73
C GLY A 35 -14.42 -18.92 3.03
N ASN A 36 -15.19 -19.06 4.14
CA ASN A 36 -14.92 -18.84 5.59
C ASN A 36 -14.51 -17.44 6.08
N ASP A 37 -14.90 -16.92 7.25
CA ASP A 37 -16.11 -16.94 8.12
C ASP A 37 -15.87 -15.84 9.20
N LYS A 38 -15.42 -14.67 8.74
CA LYS A 38 -15.32 -13.42 9.52
C LYS A 38 -15.68 -12.31 8.56
N GLU A 39 -16.89 -11.77 8.69
CA GLU A 39 -17.35 -10.69 7.84
C GLU A 39 -16.52 -9.42 8.10
N PRO A 40 -16.02 -8.74 7.05
CA PRO A 40 -15.43 -7.42 7.17
C PRO A 40 -16.33 -6.42 7.91
N PRO A 41 -15.78 -5.37 8.52
CA PRO A 41 -16.59 -4.32 9.15
C PRO A 41 -17.55 -3.65 8.15
N MET A 42 -18.81 -3.39 8.55
CA MET A 42 -19.83 -2.77 7.69
C MET A 42 -19.41 -1.42 7.07
N ALA A 43 -18.60 -0.64 7.78
CA ALA A 43 -18.07 0.63 7.26
C ALA A 43 -17.07 0.42 6.11
N LEU A 44 -16.36 -0.71 6.07
CA LEU A 44 -15.44 -1.06 4.99
C LEU A 44 -16.22 -1.38 3.70
N TYR A 45 -17.33 -2.12 3.79
CA TYR A 45 -18.19 -2.34 2.62
C TYR A 45 -18.85 -1.06 2.12
N ALA A 46 -19.31 -0.19 3.02
CA ALA A 46 -19.91 1.08 2.62
C ALA A 46 -18.90 1.98 1.86
N LYS A 47 -17.65 2.04 2.33
CA LYS A 47 -16.57 2.76 1.64
C LYS A 47 -16.22 2.11 0.30
N ALA A 48 -16.00 0.80 0.28
CA ALA A 48 -15.72 0.04 -0.93
C ALA A 48 -16.85 0.13 -1.99
N TYR A 49 -18.11 0.10 -1.55
CA TYR A 49 -19.26 0.32 -2.42
C TYR A 49 -19.27 1.73 -2.98
N SER A 50 -19.07 2.74 -2.13
CA SER A 50 -19.02 4.15 -2.55
C SER A 50 -17.92 4.38 -3.59
N TYR A 51 -16.81 3.64 -3.52
CA TYR A 51 -15.77 3.62 -4.53
C TYR A 51 -16.23 2.98 -5.83
N MET A 52 -16.77 1.74 -5.77
CA MET A 52 -17.18 1.01 -6.96
C MET A 52 -18.19 1.84 -7.77
N ILE A 53 -19.23 2.39 -7.16
CA ILE A 53 -20.21 3.21 -7.90
C ILE A 53 -19.63 4.51 -8.51
N ARG A 54 -18.52 5.04 -7.96
CA ARG A 54 -17.83 6.23 -8.50
C ARG A 54 -16.89 5.90 -9.65
N SER A 55 -16.30 4.71 -9.63
CA SER A 55 -15.45 4.24 -10.72
C SER A 55 -16.28 3.98 -11.96
N LYS A 56 -15.85 4.53 -13.11
CA LYS A 56 -16.52 4.31 -14.41
C LYS A 56 -16.66 2.83 -14.75
N ALA A 57 -15.74 2.01 -14.24
CA ALA A 57 -15.66 0.60 -14.54
C ALA A 57 -16.65 -0.27 -13.74
N PHE A 58 -17.24 0.27 -12.67
CA PHE A 58 -18.25 -0.41 -11.86
C PHE A 58 -19.57 0.37 -11.82
N LYS A 59 -19.83 1.22 -12.83
CA LYS A 59 -21.07 2.02 -12.94
C LYS A 59 -22.38 1.23 -12.85
N ASN A 60 -22.32 -0.07 -13.12
CA ASN A 60 -23.47 -0.97 -13.09
C ASN A 60 -23.47 -1.90 -11.86
N TYR A 61 -22.50 -1.77 -10.95
CA TYR A 61 -22.44 -2.60 -9.73
C TYR A 61 -23.48 -2.13 -8.72
N THR A 62 -24.23 -3.08 -8.18
CA THR A 62 -25.11 -2.86 -7.04
C THR A 62 -24.32 -2.88 -5.72
N MET A 63 -24.98 -2.50 -4.62
CA MET A 63 -24.43 -2.65 -3.27
C MET A 63 -24.13 -4.12 -2.96
N GLU A 64 -25.00 -5.03 -3.41
CA GLU A 64 -24.82 -6.46 -3.24
C GLU A 64 -23.61 -7.00 -4.00
N ASP A 65 -23.42 -6.59 -5.26
CA ASP A 65 -22.24 -6.96 -6.07
C ASP A 65 -20.95 -6.50 -5.40
N SER A 66 -21.01 -5.31 -4.80
CA SER A 66 -19.88 -4.69 -4.12
C SER A 66 -19.52 -5.40 -2.82
N ILE A 67 -20.52 -5.73 -2.00
CA ILE A 67 -20.33 -6.54 -0.79
C ILE A 67 -19.77 -7.92 -1.18
N SER A 68 -20.33 -8.55 -2.21
CA SER A 68 -19.86 -9.84 -2.72
C SER A 68 -18.40 -9.80 -3.17
N PHE A 69 -18.01 -8.76 -3.93
CA PHE A 69 -16.63 -8.57 -4.37
C PHE A 69 -15.67 -8.41 -3.19
N ILE A 70 -16.00 -7.57 -2.21
CA ILE A 70 -15.16 -7.36 -1.03
C ILE A 70 -15.07 -8.61 -0.19
N ASN A 71 -16.17 -9.35 -0.01
CA ASN A 71 -16.16 -10.64 0.67
C ASN A 71 -15.22 -11.63 0.00
N GLN A 72 -15.33 -11.77 -1.32
CA GLN A 72 -14.44 -12.65 -2.07
C GLN A 72 -12.99 -12.24 -1.89
N LEU A 73 -12.67 -10.96 -2.05
CA LEU A 73 -11.32 -10.44 -1.90
C LEU A 73 -10.77 -10.61 -0.48
N TYR A 74 -11.60 -10.41 0.53
CA TYR A 74 -11.22 -10.53 1.94
C TYR A 74 -10.88 -11.98 2.32
N HIS A 75 -11.66 -12.92 1.79
CA HIS A 75 -11.48 -14.36 2.05
C HIS A 75 -10.54 -15.05 1.04
N TRP A 76 -10.13 -14.34 -0.01
CA TRP A 76 -9.22 -14.87 -1.01
C TRP A 76 -7.86 -15.23 -0.39
N LYS A 77 -7.41 -16.46 -0.62
CA LYS A 77 -6.11 -16.92 -0.13
C LYS A 77 -5.04 -16.59 -1.16
N ALA A 78 -4.22 -15.61 -0.82
CA ALA A 78 -3.10 -15.21 -1.65
C ALA A 78 -2.14 -16.38 -1.91
N PRO A 79 -1.74 -16.63 -3.18
CA PRO A 79 -0.66 -17.56 -3.50
C PRO A 79 0.59 -17.28 -2.67
N GLN A 80 1.24 -18.34 -2.19
CA GLN A 80 2.46 -18.23 -1.37
C GLN A 80 3.55 -17.39 -2.07
N GLU A 81 3.70 -17.56 -3.39
CA GLU A 81 4.67 -16.76 -4.18
C GLU A 81 4.45 -15.25 -4.01
N LEU A 82 3.20 -14.78 -3.90
CA LEU A 82 2.93 -13.36 -3.73
C LEU A 82 3.27 -12.89 -2.31
N GLN A 83 3.06 -13.72 -1.30
CA GLN A 83 3.43 -13.39 0.08
C GLN A 83 4.94 -13.25 0.22
N GLU A 84 5.70 -14.12 -0.46
CA GLU A 84 7.17 -14.09 -0.47
C GLU A 84 7.73 -12.92 -1.29
N LYS A 85 7.09 -12.59 -2.41
CA LYS A 85 7.54 -11.52 -3.33
C LYS A 85 7.03 -10.14 -2.96
N PHE A 86 5.93 -10.04 -2.22
CA PHE A 86 5.34 -8.78 -1.79
C PHE A 86 5.07 -8.80 -0.29
N PRO A 87 6.10 -9.02 0.55
CA PRO A 87 5.89 -9.07 1.98
C PRO A 87 5.51 -7.69 2.52
N TYR A 88 4.46 -7.70 3.34
CA TYR A 88 4.04 -6.55 4.12
C TYR A 88 3.59 -7.00 5.51
N TYR A 89 3.67 -6.10 6.48
CA TYR A 89 3.40 -6.39 7.88
C TYR A 89 2.62 -5.27 8.53
N HIS A 90 1.67 -5.62 9.41
CA HIS A 90 1.10 -4.69 10.38
C HIS A 90 1.89 -4.82 11.67
N ALA A 91 2.56 -3.75 12.06
CA ALA A 91 3.49 -3.70 13.17
C ALA A 91 2.91 -2.93 14.36
N GLY A 92 1.61 -3.03 14.64
CA GLY A 92 0.98 -2.31 15.74
C GLY A 92 0.70 -0.83 15.42
N TYR A 93 0.87 0.05 16.41
CA TYR A 93 0.45 1.45 16.32
C TYR A 93 1.52 2.39 16.84
N ASP A 94 1.60 3.58 16.24
CA ASP A 94 2.47 4.63 16.73
C ASP A 94 1.87 5.40 17.92
N GLN A 95 2.61 6.41 18.40
CA GLN A 95 2.17 7.26 19.52
C GLN A 95 0.92 8.12 19.23
N TYR A 96 0.48 8.21 17.97
CA TYR A 96 -0.71 8.95 17.55
C TYR A 96 -1.90 8.02 17.24
N ASP A 97 -1.76 6.73 17.55
CA ASP A 97 -2.69 5.64 17.23
C ASP A 97 -2.83 5.34 15.74
N ARG A 98 -1.84 5.73 14.93
CA ARG A 98 -1.79 5.38 13.50
C ARG A 98 -1.24 3.97 13.36
N PRO A 99 -1.89 3.07 12.59
CA PRO A 99 -1.37 1.74 12.37
C PRO A 99 -0.05 1.82 11.58
N VAL A 100 0.93 1.05 12.05
CA VAL A 100 2.26 0.98 11.45
C VAL A 100 2.26 -0.14 10.43
N TRP A 101 2.52 0.21 9.17
CA TRP A 101 2.60 -0.74 8.07
C TRP A 101 4.00 -0.74 7.47
N ILE A 102 4.53 -1.95 7.28
CA ILE A 102 5.88 -2.17 6.77
C ILE A 102 5.76 -2.88 5.42
N GLY A 103 6.44 -2.38 4.40
CA GLY A 103 6.54 -3.03 3.09
C GLY A 103 8.01 -3.19 2.68
N GLU A 104 8.42 -4.39 2.31
CA GLU A 104 9.79 -4.63 1.84
C GLU A 104 9.89 -4.43 0.34
N ALA A 105 9.81 -3.16 -0.04
CA ALA A 105 9.81 -2.68 -1.41
C ALA A 105 10.92 -3.28 -2.30
N GLY A 106 12.10 -3.54 -1.74
CA GLY A 106 13.20 -4.12 -2.51
C GLY A 106 13.00 -5.58 -2.92
N LYS A 107 12.09 -6.32 -2.27
CA LYS A 107 11.73 -7.69 -2.66
C LYS A 107 10.63 -7.76 -3.73
N PHE A 108 9.98 -6.64 -4.00
CA PHE A 108 8.83 -6.57 -4.90
C PHE A 108 9.20 -6.88 -6.36
N ASP A 109 8.86 -8.09 -6.82
CA ASP A 109 9.08 -8.53 -8.21
C ASP A 109 7.84 -8.26 -9.09
N LEU A 110 7.41 -7.00 -9.16
CA LEU A 110 6.29 -6.63 -10.03
C LEU A 110 6.57 -6.92 -11.51
N PRO A 111 7.74 -6.60 -12.10
CA PRO A 111 8.02 -6.92 -13.49
C PRO A 111 7.96 -8.40 -13.80
N GLY A 112 8.46 -9.26 -12.91
CA GLY A 112 8.36 -10.70 -13.06
C GLY A 112 6.90 -11.15 -13.11
N GLN A 113 6.05 -10.64 -12.22
CA GLN A 113 4.62 -10.97 -12.23
C GLN A 113 3.91 -10.47 -13.48
N ILE A 114 4.15 -9.22 -13.91
CA ILE A 114 3.49 -8.68 -15.10
C ILE A 114 3.90 -9.43 -16.38
N ARG A 115 5.16 -9.87 -16.48
CA ARG A 115 5.64 -10.64 -17.65
C ARG A 115 5.04 -12.04 -17.75
N LYS A 116 4.64 -12.65 -16.63
CA LYS A 116 3.97 -13.96 -16.62
C LYS A 116 2.58 -13.92 -17.25
N GLY A 117 1.94 -12.75 -17.29
CA GLY A 117 0.70 -12.52 -18.02
C GLY A 117 -0.40 -11.84 -17.19
N PRO A 118 -1.62 -11.73 -17.76
CA PRO A 118 -2.73 -11.02 -17.12
C PRO A 118 -3.20 -11.65 -15.81
N GLU A 119 -3.15 -12.98 -15.67
CA GLU A 119 -3.61 -13.68 -14.47
C GLU A 119 -2.74 -13.35 -13.25
N THR A 120 -1.41 -13.37 -13.40
CA THR A 120 -0.49 -13.02 -12.31
C THR A 120 -0.57 -11.53 -11.97
N ALA A 121 -0.76 -10.66 -12.97
CA ALA A 121 -1.06 -9.24 -12.74
C ALA A 121 -2.36 -9.05 -11.94
N HIS A 122 -3.39 -9.84 -12.24
CA HIS A 122 -4.65 -9.84 -11.50
C HIS A 122 -4.45 -10.29 -10.05
N ASN A 123 -3.71 -11.38 -9.81
CA ASN A 123 -3.45 -11.87 -8.46
C ASN A 123 -2.63 -10.86 -7.64
N VAL A 124 -1.67 -10.15 -8.26
CA VAL A 124 -0.96 -9.03 -7.60
C VAL A 124 -1.92 -7.92 -7.21
N THR A 125 -2.84 -7.55 -8.11
CA THR A 125 -3.87 -6.55 -7.83
C THR A 125 -4.69 -6.97 -6.61
N GLN A 126 -5.27 -8.18 -6.64
CA GLN A 126 -6.06 -8.71 -5.52
C GLN A 126 -5.26 -8.74 -4.21
N TYR A 127 -4.00 -9.17 -4.26
CA TYR A 127 -3.15 -9.25 -3.09
C TYR A 127 -2.91 -7.88 -2.43
N LEU A 128 -2.58 -6.88 -3.23
CA LEU A 128 -2.37 -5.53 -2.74
C LEU A 128 -3.70 -4.91 -2.27
N PHE A 129 -4.82 -5.23 -2.93
CA PHE A 129 -6.16 -4.78 -2.51
C PHE A 129 -6.56 -5.36 -1.17
N GLN A 130 -6.25 -6.62 -0.94
CA GLN A 130 -6.44 -7.25 0.36
C GLN A 130 -5.56 -6.58 1.42
N ALA A 131 -4.31 -6.20 1.11
CA ALA A 131 -3.44 -5.47 2.03
C ALA A 131 -4.09 -4.14 2.46
N VAL A 132 -4.63 -3.40 1.51
CA VAL A 132 -5.30 -2.11 1.73
C VAL A 132 -6.60 -2.29 2.53
N LEU A 133 -7.39 -3.35 2.28
CA LEU A 133 -8.52 -3.69 3.14
C LEU A 133 -8.10 -3.94 4.59
N ARG A 134 -7.03 -4.71 4.80
CA ARG A 134 -6.49 -4.97 6.15
C ARG A 134 -5.97 -3.69 6.82
N MET A 135 -5.43 -2.74 6.07
CA MET A 135 -5.09 -1.39 6.57
C MET A 135 -6.34 -0.63 7.05
N GLY A 136 -7.43 -0.69 6.27
CA GLY A 136 -8.71 -0.08 6.67
C GLY A 136 -9.32 -0.72 7.93
N GLU A 137 -9.08 -2.02 8.16
CA GLU A 137 -9.50 -2.69 9.38
C GLU A 137 -8.68 -2.28 10.61
N SER A 138 -7.36 -2.11 10.46
CA SER A 138 -6.52 -1.72 11.59
C SER A 138 -6.83 -0.29 12.07
N LEU A 139 -7.26 0.60 11.18
CA LEU A 139 -7.78 1.91 11.58
C LEU A 139 -9.05 1.79 12.42
N GLN A 140 -10.00 0.96 12.00
CA GLN A 140 -11.27 0.76 12.72
C GLN A 140 -11.09 0.01 14.05
N ALA A 141 -10.12 -0.89 14.14
CA ALA A 141 -9.86 -1.67 15.36
C ALA A 141 -9.43 -0.79 16.56
N LYS A 142 -8.94 0.42 16.27
CA LYS A 142 -8.50 1.41 17.26
C LYS A 142 -9.38 2.65 17.32
N ASP A 143 -10.48 2.70 16.56
CA ASP A 143 -11.47 3.77 16.65
C ASP A 143 -12.03 3.80 18.08
N THR A 144 -11.42 4.67 18.88
CA THR A 144 -11.93 5.07 20.17
C THR A 144 -13.00 6.13 19.92
N PRO A 145 -14.04 6.23 20.76
CA PRO A 145 -15.18 7.13 20.53
C PRO A 145 -14.83 8.62 20.32
N THR A 146 -13.57 9.01 20.54
CA THR A 146 -13.10 10.40 20.61
C THR A 146 -12.12 10.79 19.50
N LYS A 147 -11.63 9.87 18.65
CA LYS A 147 -10.64 10.21 17.60
C LYS A 147 -10.73 9.27 16.41
N GLU A 148 -11.25 9.77 15.29
CA GLU A 148 -11.23 9.06 14.01
C GLU A 148 -9.81 9.11 13.44
N VAL A 149 -9.10 7.98 13.45
CA VAL A 149 -7.77 7.90 12.84
C VAL A 149 -7.95 7.55 11.36
N ARG A 150 -7.52 8.44 10.47
CA ARG A 150 -7.54 8.24 9.01
C ARG A 150 -6.15 8.15 8.38
N GLU A 151 -5.12 8.22 9.20
CA GLU A 151 -3.73 8.28 8.75
C GLU A 151 -2.97 7.01 9.14
N ILE A 152 -2.04 6.58 8.28
CA ILE A 152 -1.13 5.47 8.55
C ILE A 152 0.30 5.96 8.83
N PHE A 153 1.09 5.11 9.49
CA PHE A 153 2.54 5.23 9.54
C PHE A 153 3.18 4.18 8.62
N GLY A 154 3.97 4.59 7.64
CA GLY A 154 4.60 3.68 6.67
C GLY A 154 6.09 3.47 6.93
N ILE A 155 6.57 2.23 6.85
CA ILE A 155 8.00 1.93 6.72
C ILE A 155 8.21 1.20 5.39
N LEU A 156 9.05 1.75 4.52
CA LEU A 156 9.42 1.08 3.27
C LEU A 156 10.89 0.74 3.25
N ASP A 157 11.16 -0.56 3.14
CA ASP A 157 12.51 -1.10 3.06
C ASP A 157 12.91 -1.31 1.60
N TRP A 158 13.87 -0.50 1.16
CA TRP A 158 14.39 -0.52 -0.21
C TRP A 158 15.58 -1.44 -0.40
N GLU A 159 15.94 -2.23 0.62
CA GLU A 159 17.03 -3.20 0.52
C GLU A 159 16.79 -4.18 -0.63
N GLY A 160 17.72 -4.23 -1.58
CA GLY A 160 17.62 -5.09 -2.76
C GLY A 160 16.83 -4.51 -3.93
N PHE A 161 16.27 -3.29 -3.81
CA PHE A 161 15.55 -2.66 -4.91
C PHE A 161 16.44 -2.42 -6.13
N GLN A 162 16.04 -2.97 -7.28
CA GLN A 162 16.77 -2.82 -8.54
C GLN A 162 16.07 -1.85 -9.47
N PHE A 163 16.79 -0.83 -9.95
CA PHE A 163 16.24 0.14 -10.89
C PHE A 163 15.78 -0.49 -12.22
N THR A 164 16.31 -1.65 -12.61
CA THR A 164 15.83 -2.40 -13.78
C THR A 164 14.36 -2.78 -13.68
N GLN A 165 13.82 -2.95 -12.47
CA GLN A 165 12.39 -3.18 -12.26
C GLN A 165 11.53 -1.99 -12.72
N SER A 166 12.13 -0.81 -12.75
CA SER A 166 11.47 0.45 -13.04
C SER A 166 11.46 0.85 -14.50
N LEU A 167 12.16 0.11 -15.35
CA LEU A 167 12.29 0.39 -16.78
C LEU A 167 11.27 -0.36 -17.64
N HIS A 168 10.47 -1.25 -17.04
CA HIS A 168 9.44 -2.00 -17.75
C HIS A 168 8.14 -1.18 -17.85
N ILE A 169 7.87 -0.58 -19.01
CA ILE A 169 6.70 0.30 -19.23
C ILE A 169 5.36 -0.33 -18.79
N PRO A 170 5.06 -1.61 -19.09
CA PRO A 170 3.82 -2.23 -18.61
C PRO A 170 3.72 -2.29 -17.08
N THR A 171 4.84 -2.49 -16.38
CA THR A 171 4.90 -2.43 -14.92
C THR A 171 4.59 -1.03 -14.42
N VAL A 172 5.13 0.00 -15.09
CA VAL A 172 4.86 1.41 -14.74
C VAL A 172 3.38 1.74 -14.92
N ASN A 173 2.77 1.35 -16.04
CA ASN A 173 1.35 1.59 -16.30
C ASN A 173 0.45 0.82 -15.32
N PHE A 174 0.79 -0.44 -15.03
CA PHE A 174 0.08 -1.24 -14.04
C PHE A 174 0.14 -0.58 -12.65
N ALA A 175 1.33 -0.15 -12.23
CA ALA A 175 1.54 0.54 -10.97
C ALA A 175 0.71 1.83 -10.89
N LEU A 176 0.74 2.67 -11.93
CA LEU A 176 -0.07 3.89 -12.00
C LEU A 176 -1.57 3.62 -11.94
N ASN A 177 -2.06 2.58 -12.62
CA ASN A 177 -3.47 2.21 -12.54
C ASN A 177 -3.85 1.76 -11.14
N LEU A 178 -3.00 0.94 -10.51
CA LEU A 178 -3.20 0.45 -9.16
C LEU A 178 -3.31 1.60 -8.16
N LEU A 179 -2.47 2.62 -8.33
CA LEU A 179 -2.50 3.86 -7.54
C LEU A 179 -3.85 4.59 -7.58
N HIS A 180 -4.32 4.89 -8.79
CA HIS A 180 -5.59 5.58 -8.98
C HIS A 180 -6.74 4.79 -8.38
N THR A 181 -6.65 3.46 -8.50
CA THR A 181 -7.65 2.55 -7.95
C THR A 181 -7.64 2.56 -6.42
N TYR A 182 -6.46 2.69 -5.77
CA TYR A 182 -6.37 2.79 -4.31
C TYR A 182 -6.83 4.11 -3.73
N HIS A 183 -6.39 5.22 -4.32
CA HIS A 183 -6.72 6.57 -3.85
C HIS A 183 -8.23 6.77 -3.73
N ASP A 184 -8.95 6.29 -4.74
CA ASP A 184 -10.39 6.39 -4.79
C ASP A 184 -11.07 5.36 -3.84
N PHE A 185 -10.39 4.25 -3.48
CA PHE A 185 -10.96 3.12 -2.74
C PHE A 185 -11.03 3.34 -1.23
N LEU A 186 -9.96 3.85 -0.61
CA LEU A 186 -9.96 4.19 0.81
C LEU A 186 -9.42 5.61 0.99
N ASP A 187 -10.20 6.46 1.67
CA ASP A 187 -9.80 7.80 2.14
C ASP A 187 -8.71 7.70 3.23
N LEU A 188 -7.57 7.10 2.89
CA LEU A 188 -6.41 6.90 3.75
C LEU A 188 -5.40 8.01 3.52
N GLY A 189 -5.05 8.72 4.58
CA GLY A 189 -3.96 9.69 4.58
C GLY A 189 -2.64 9.04 5.00
N LEU A 190 -1.53 9.69 4.65
CA LEU A 190 -0.27 9.46 5.36
C LEU A 190 -0.16 10.39 6.54
N GLY A 191 0.12 9.81 7.68
CA GLY A 191 0.58 10.58 8.82
C GLY A 191 2.08 10.80 8.76
N HIS A 192 2.86 9.73 8.57
CA HIS A 192 4.32 9.79 8.50
C HIS A 192 4.87 8.54 7.79
N ALA A 193 5.97 8.67 7.05
CA ALA A 193 6.63 7.53 6.43
C ALA A 193 8.16 7.59 6.58
N VAL A 194 8.77 6.41 6.68
CA VAL A 194 10.22 6.24 6.76
C VAL A 194 10.66 5.33 5.63
N MET A 195 11.53 5.83 4.77
CA MET A 195 12.17 5.08 3.69
C MET A 195 13.56 4.68 4.15
N ILE A 196 13.82 3.38 4.33
CA ILE A 196 15.13 2.87 4.77
C ILE A 196 15.85 2.15 3.64
N ASN A 197 17.15 1.98 3.79
CA ASN A 197 18.02 1.29 2.84
C ASN A 197 17.95 1.87 1.42
N MET A 198 17.74 3.18 1.30
CA MET A 198 17.69 3.84 0.01
C MET A 198 19.07 3.99 -0.63
N ASN A 199 19.14 3.72 -1.92
CA ASN A 199 20.33 4.02 -2.72
C ASN A 199 20.21 5.42 -3.37
N GLN A 200 21.30 5.90 -3.98
CA GLN A 200 21.30 7.23 -4.60
C GLN A 200 20.31 7.35 -5.76
N VAL A 201 20.04 6.26 -6.47
CA VAL A 201 19.13 6.23 -7.61
C VAL A 201 17.69 6.40 -7.15
N THR A 202 17.26 5.66 -6.12
CA THR A 202 15.92 5.79 -5.55
C THR A 202 15.74 7.15 -4.92
N LYS A 203 16.74 7.67 -4.19
CA LYS A 203 16.67 9.02 -3.63
C LYS A 203 16.49 10.10 -4.70
N GLY A 204 17.32 10.09 -5.73
CA GLY A 204 17.23 11.07 -6.82
C GLY A 204 15.95 10.96 -7.66
N LEU A 205 15.22 9.85 -7.55
CA LEU A 205 13.88 9.71 -8.09
C LEU A 205 12.83 10.39 -7.19
N PHE A 206 12.91 10.19 -5.87
CA PHE A 206 11.98 10.84 -4.91
C PHE A 206 12.05 12.37 -4.99
N GLU A 207 13.25 12.91 -5.21
CA GLU A 207 13.44 14.35 -5.40
C GLU A 207 12.76 14.87 -6.68
N ARG A 208 12.65 14.05 -7.74
CA ARG A 208 12.00 14.46 -9.01
C ARG A 208 10.48 14.46 -8.94
N ILE A 209 9.91 13.59 -8.11
CA ILE A 209 8.47 13.47 -7.93
C ILE A 209 7.96 14.38 -6.82
N GLN A 210 8.85 14.98 -6.02
CA GLN A 210 8.52 15.88 -4.91
C GLN A 210 7.45 16.93 -5.28
N PRO A 211 7.47 17.57 -6.47
CA PRO A 211 6.42 18.53 -6.84
C PRO A 211 5.03 17.90 -6.97
N ALA A 212 4.96 16.65 -7.41
CA ALA A 212 3.72 15.90 -7.36
C ALA A 212 3.33 15.71 -5.88
N LEU A 213 4.28 15.33 -5.02
CA LEU A 213 4.04 14.96 -3.63
C LEU A 213 3.55 16.08 -2.69
N GLY A 214 3.69 17.35 -3.07
CA GLY A 214 3.18 18.47 -2.28
C GLY A 214 3.59 18.41 -0.79
N ASP A 215 2.64 18.66 0.09
CA ASP A 215 2.85 18.70 1.54
C ASP A 215 3.22 17.33 2.14
N SER A 216 2.79 16.25 1.47
CA SER A 216 3.05 14.88 1.91
C SER A 216 4.53 14.52 1.84
N PHE A 217 5.31 15.21 1.00
CA PHE A 217 6.76 15.03 0.96
C PHE A 217 7.43 15.33 2.31
N GLN A 218 6.90 16.30 3.06
CA GLN A 218 7.44 16.68 4.37
C GLN A 218 7.19 15.62 5.45
N LYS A 219 6.27 14.70 5.19
CA LYS A 219 5.93 13.58 6.09
C LYS A 219 6.83 12.37 5.87
N ILE A 220 7.81 12.44 4.95
CA ILE A 220 8.65 11.32 4.54
C ILE A 220 10.10 11.57 4.97
N GLU A 221 10.65 10.67 5.78
CA GLU A 221 12.06 10.65 6.14
C GLU A 221 12.82 9.63 5.27
N PHE A 222 13.99 10.03 4.75
CA PHE A 222 14.78 9.22 3.83
C PHE A 222 16.12 8.84 4.47
N PHE A 223 16.34 7.55 4.65
CA PHE A 223 17.57 6.99 5.18
C PHE A 223 18.30 6.13 4.16
N LYS A 224 19.63 6.23 4.18
CA LYS A 224 20.51 5.35 3.40
C LYS A 224 20.59 3.97 4.06
N SER A 225 21.59 3.18 3.69
CA SER A 225 21.85 1.85 4.25
C SER A 225 22.50 1.84 5.64
N ASP A 226 22.69 2.99 6.30
CA ASP A 226 23.22 3.02 7.67
C ASP A 226 22.17 2.53 8.65
N LYS A 227 22.32 1.26 9.05
CA LYS A 227 21.42 0.56 9.95
C LYS A 227 21.30 1.21 11.32
N ALA A 228 22.39 1.73 11.87
CA ALA A 228 22.35 2.37 13.19
C ALA A 228 21.55 3.67 13.13
N GLU A 229 21.72 4.45 12.05
CA GLU A 229 21.01 5.71 11.84
C GLU A 229 19.49 5.49 11.72
N TRP A 230 19.05 4.64 10.79
CA TRP A 230 17.61 4.47 10.58
C TRP A 230 16.92 3.71 11.71
N MET A 231 17.60 2.78 12.40
CA MET A 231 17.05 2.13 13.59
C MET A 231 16.79 3.12 14.72
N ALA A 232 17.77 4.00 14.99
CA ALA A 232 17.62 5.03 16.01
C ALA A 232 16.47 6.00 15.68
N ALA A 233 16.28 6.33 14.40
CA ALA A 233 15.15 7.13 13.95
C ALA A 233 13.80 6.42 14.19
N LEU A 234 13.68 5.15 13.81
CA LEU A 234 12.46 4.36 14.07
C LEU A 234 12.13 4.29 15.57
N GLN A 235 13.13 4.02 16.42
CA GLN A 235 12.97 3.96 17.88
C GLN A 235 12.53 5.29 18.50
N LYS A 236 12.86 6.42 17.86
CA LYS A 236 12.42 7.76 18.29
C LYS A 236 10.96 8.04 17.87
N LEU A 237 10.54 7.53 16.72
CA LEU A 237 9.24 7.81 16.11
C LEU A 237 8.14 6.85 16.59
N LEU A 238 8.51 5.60 16.88
CA LEU A 238 7.59 4.51 17.15
C LEU A 238 7.84 3.90 18.55
N PRO A 239 6.79 3.44 19.24
CA PRO A 239 6.96 2.68 20.47
C PRO A 239 7.65 1.34 20.17
N SER A 240 8.41 0.81 21.13
CA SER A 240 9.27 -0.38 20.94
C SER A 240 8.52 -1.65 20.54
N ASN A 241 7.22 -1.75 20.87
CA ASN A 241 6.35 -2.84 20.48
C ASN A 241 5.76 -2.69 19.07
N ALA A 242 5.95 -1.52 18.44
CA ALA A 242 5.52 -1.25 17.08
C ALA A 242 6.66 -1.34 16.04
N ILE A 243 7.79 -1.89 16.45
CA ILE A 243 8.96 -2.12 15.61
C ILE A 243 9.30 -3.61 15.69
N PRO A 244 9.42 -4.32 14.56
CA PRO A 244 9.88 -5.70 14.58
C PRO A 244 11.32 -5.83 15.09
N PRO A 245 11.74 -6.99 15.64
CA PRO A 245 13.10 -7.19 16.13
C PRO A 245 14.17 -6.95 15.06
N TRP A 246 13.90 -7.35 13.81
CA TRP A 246 14.83 -7.15 12.69
C TRP A 246 14.99 -5.68 12.26
N TYR A 247 14.04 -4.81 12.66
CA TYR A 247 14.12 -3.35 12.54
C TYR A 247 14.51 -2.65 13.85
N GLY A 248 14.99 -3.40 14.85
CA GLY A 248 15.56 -2.84 16.08
C GLY A 248 14.55 -2.63 17.20
N GLY A 249 13.37 -3.27 17.09
CA GLY A 249 12.36 -3.27 18.14
C GLY A 249 12.50 -4.37 19.18
N SER A 250 11.47 -4.53 20.00
CA SER A 250 11.46 -5.50 21.11
C SER A 250 11.21 -6.94 20.63
N SER A 251 11.72 -7.92 21.40
CA SER A 251 11.37 -9.34 21.27
C SER A 251 9.89 -9.64 21.54
N ASP A 252 9.15 -8.70 22.14
CA ASP A 252 7.72 -8.83 22.44
C ASP A 252 6.82 -8.49 21.23
N PHE A 253 7.41 -8.22 20.07
CA PHE A 253 6.68 -8.06 18.80
C PHE A 253 5.91 -9.35 18.49
N LYS A 254 4.59 -9.25 18.36
CA LYS A 254 3.67 -10.38 18.11
C LYS A 254 3.05 -10.30 16.73
#